data_AF-A0A2W6B5F5-F1
#
_entry.id   AF-A0A2W6B5F5-F1
#
_cell.length_a   1.000
_cell.length_b   1.000
_cell.length_c   1.000
_cell.angle_alpha   90.00
_cell.angle_beta   90.00
_cell.angle_gamma   90.00
#
_symmetry.space_group_name_H-M   'P 1'
#
loop_
_entity.id
_entity.type
_entity.pdbx_description
1 polymer ?
#
loop_
_entity_poly.entity_id
_entity_poly.type
_entity_poly.pdbx_seq_one_letter_code
_entity_poly.pdbx_strand_id
1 'polypeptide(L)'
;MLSWLGYGNTGAVVKGLNDVPLELRPATEITHPAFQVMVGSGTTLLLVALWALIFVWRKRRVPDGKWLLRAILISGPLGFIAIEAGWVLTELGRQPFIIYNVMRTADAVTTAPGLVIYLVTFVALYLLLAGMVVWFLRRMAGEPAAREEGSSLATA
;
A
#
# COMPACT_ATOMS: atom_id res chain seq x y z
N MET A 1 1.36 24.47 -3.44
CA MET A 1 2.56 23.61 -3.54
C MET A 1 2.69 22.92 -4.90
N LEU A 2 1.66 22.23 -5.40
CA LEU A 2 1.68 21.57 -6.71
C LEU A 2 1.88 22.51 -7.91
N SER A 3 1.40 23.76 -7.88
CA SER A 3 1.59 24.69 -9.02
C SER A 3 3.07 25.07 -9.21
N TRP A 4 3.83 25.21 -8.14
CA TRP A 4 5.25 25.56 -8.21
C TRP A 4 6.13 24.36 -8.56
N LEU A 5 5.91 23.20 -7.92
CA LEU A 5 6.66 21.96 -8.20
C LEU A 5 6.32 21.32 -9.56
N GLY A 6 5.07 21.47 -10.03
CA GLY A 6 4.61 20.87 -11.28
C GLY A 6 4.70 21.78 -12.50
N TYR A 7 4.42 23.07 -12.36
CA TYR A 7 4.36 24.02 -13.50
C TYR A 7 5.43 25.12 -13.44
N GLY A 8 6.29 25.15 -12.42
CA GLY A 8 7.34 26.16 -12.25
C GLY A 8 6.82 27.59 -12.04
N ASN A 9 5.50 27.78 -11.91
CA ASN A 9 4.85 29.08 -11.83
C ASN A 9 3.79 29.07 -10.72
N THR A 10 3.86 30.05 -9.82
CA THR A 10 2.92 30.23 -8.70
C THR A 10 1.51 30.66 -9.15
N GLY A 11 1.36 31.12 -10.40
CA GLY A 11 0.08 31.55 -10.98
C GLY A 11 -0.66 30.49 -11.83
N ALA A 12 -0.16 29.26 -11.92
CA ALA A 12 -0.82 28.22 -12.71
C ALA A 12 -2.16 27.79 -12.06
N VAL A 13 -3.27 28.04 -12.76
CA VAL A 13 -4.62 27.70 -12.30
C VAL A 13 -4.82 26.19 -12.44
N VAL A 14 -4.89 25.50 -11.31
CA VAL A 14 -5.26 24.08 -11.26
C VAL A 14 -6.77 24.00 -11.48
N LYS A 15 -7.18 23.32 -12.56
CA LYS A 15 -8.60 23.17 -12.91
C LYS A 15 -9.36 22.57 -11.72
N GLY A 16 -10.39 23.27 -11.26
CA GLY A 16 -11.14 22.87 -10.09
C GLY A 16 -12.07 21.71 -10.42
N LEU A 17 -12.42 20.91 -9.41
CA LEU A 17 -13.43 19.85 -9.55
C LEU A 17 -14.79 20.41 -10.02
N ASN A 18 -15.07 21.67 -9.71
CA ASN A 18 -16.27 22.38 -10.13
C ASN A 18 -16.36 22.58 -11.64
N ASP A 19 -15.22 22.59 -12.35
CA ASP A 19 -15.14 22.77 -13.81
C ASP A 19 -15.29 21.43 -14.57
N VAL A 20 -15.50 20.33 -13.85
CA VAL A 20 -15.73 18.98 -14.40
C VAL A 20 -17.22 18.65 -14.29
N PRO A 21 -17.88 18.17 -15.37
CA PRO A 21 -19.26 17.69 -15.31
C PRO A 21 -19.43 16.61 -14.23
N LEU A 22 -20.52 16.65 -13.46
CA LEU A 22 -20.78 15.74 -12.33
C LEU A 22 -20.66 14.26 -12.72
N GLU A 23 -21.08 13.89 -13.92
CA GLU A 23 -21.03 12.52 -14.45
C GLU A 23 -19.61 11.99 -14.70
N LEU A 24 -18.63 12.90 -14.83
CA LEU A 24 -17.23 12.56 -15.08
C LEU A 24 -16.36 12.69 -13.84
N ARG A 25 -16.94 13.04 -12.70
CA ARG A 25 -16.20 13.19 -11.44
C ARG A 25 -15.91 11.81 -10.85
N PRO A 26 -14.66 11.52 -10.49
CA PRO A 26 -14.35 10.31 -9.73
C PRO A 26 -14.97 10.42 -8.33
N ALA A 27 -15.10 9.28 -7.64
CA ALA A 27 -15.61 9.22 -6.28
C ALA A 27 -14.63 9.89 -5.29
N THR A 28 -14.82 11.19 -5.05
CA THR A 28 -13.95 12.00 -4.19
C THR A 28 -14.06 11.63 -2.71
N GLU A 29 -15.19 11.07 -2.30
CA GLU A 29 -15.44 10.60 -0.94
C GLU A 29 -14.47 9.49 -0.51
N ILE A 30 -14.00 8.66 -1.47
CA ILE A 30 -13.10 7.54 -1.21
C ILE A 30 -11.66 7.89 -1.61
N THR A 31 -11.47 8.57 -2.74
CA THR A 31 -10.14 8.91 -3.24
C THR A 31 -9.41 9.92 -2.35
N HIS A 32 -10.11 10.90 -1.78
CA HIS A 32 -9.50 11.87 -0.87
C HIS A 32 -8.91 11.24 0.41
N PRO A 33 -9.67 10.44 1.20
CA PRO A 33 -9.09 9.76 2.36
C PRO A 33 -8.05 8.70 1.96
N ALA A 34 -8.20 8.01 0.83
CA ALA A 34 -7.18 7.09 0.34
C ALA A 34 -5.83 7.80 0.09
N PHE A 35 -5.85 8.99 -0.52
CA PHE A 35 -4.66 9.82 -0.68
C PHE A 35 -4.03 10.20 0.67
N GLN A 36 -4.84 10.61 1.64
CA GLN A 36 -4.35 10.96 2.98
C GLN A 36 -3.71 9.77 3.70
N VAL A 37 -4.32 8.59 3.61
CA VAL A 37 -3.77 7.35 4.18
C VAL A 37 -2.46 6.98 3.50
N MET A 38 -2.39 7.03 2.17
CA MET A 38 -1.17 6.72 1.41
C MET A 38 -0.03 7.67 1.77
N VAL A 39 -0.27 8.99 1.73
CA VAL A 39 0.77 9.99 2.04
C VAL A 39 1.15 9.94 3.51
N GLY A 40 0.18 9.79 4.42
CA GLY A 40 0.42 9.72 5.86
C GLY A 40 1.25 8.49 6.25
N SER A 41 0.89 7.31 5.74
CA SER A 41 1.65 6.07 5.95
C SER A 41 3.03 6.13 5.32
N GLY A 42 3.16 6.55 4.06
CA GLY A 42 4.46 6.71 3.39
C GLY A 42 5.40 7.69 4.10
N THR A 43 4.87 8.83 4.55
CA THR A 43 5.66 9.80 5.33
C THR A 43 6.09 9.21 6.68
N THR A 44 5.21 8.49 7.36
CA THR A 44 5.53 7.83 8.64
C THR A 44 6.64 6.79 8.47
N LEU A 45 6.55 5.96 7.44
CA LEU A 45 7.58 4.96 7.11
C LEU A 45 8.93 5.62 6.83
N LEU A 46 8.94 6.72 6.08
CA LEU A 46 10.14 7.49 5.79
C LEU A 46 10.76 8.07 7.07
N LEU A 47 9.95 8.61 7.98
CA LEU A 47 10.43 9.12 9.27
C LEU A 47 11.03 8.01 10.14
N VAL A 48 10.40 6.83 10.19
CA VAL A 48 10.95 5.66 10.92
C VAL A 48 12.27 5.21 10.31
N ALA A 49 12.37 5.16 8.98
CA ALA A 49 13.59 4.79 8.28
C ALA A 49 14.74 5.79 8.54
N LEU A 50 14.45 7.10 8.46
CA LEU A 50 15.42 8.15 8.79
C LEU A 50 15.86 8.08 10.26
N TRP A 51 14.93 7.84 11.18
CA TRP A 51 15.25 7.70 12.59
C TRP A 51 16.18 6.51 12.85
N ALA A 52 15.90 5.36 12.23
CA ALA A 52 16.76 4.18 12.29
C ALA A 52 18.15 4.46 11.70
N LEU A 53 18.21 5.12 10.54
CA LEU A 53 19.46 5.45 9.86
C LEU A 53 20.33 6.42 10.68
N ILE A 54 19.75 7.48 11.22
CA ILE A 54 20.47 8.44 12.09
C ILE A 54 20.99 7.75 13.35
N PHE A 55 20.20 6.83 13.93
CA PHE A 55 20.63 6.08 15.11
C PHE A 55 21.84 5.20 14.80
N VAL A 56 21.79 4.43 13.71
CA VAL A 56 22.90 3.57 13.27
C VAL A 56 24.13 4.41 12.93
N TRP A 57 23.94 5.55 12.25
CA TRP A 57 25.05 6.42 11.87
C TRP A 57 25.74 7.05 13.08
N ARG A 58 24.99 7.49 14.11
CA ARG A 58 25.56 8.09 15.33
C ARG A 58 26.14 7.07 16.30
N LYS A 59 25.49 5.92 16.49
CA LYS A 59 25.90 4.93 17.51
C LYS A 59 26.74 3.79 16.96
N ARG A 60 26.81 3.61 15.63
CA ARG A 60 27.45 2.48 14.94
C ARG A 60 27.09 1.12 15.52
N ARG A 61 25.84 0.99 15.99
CA ARG A 61 25.29 -0.21 16.64
C ARG A 61 23.88 -0.45 16.13
N VAL A 62 23.47 -1.72 16.18
CA VAL A 62 22.10 -2.13 15.83
C VAL A 62 21.12 -1.46 16.81
N PRO A 63 19.96 -0.97 16.33
CA PRO A 63 18.91 -0.44 17.18
C PRO A 63 18.48 -1.41 18.29
N ASP A 64 18.74 -1.04 19.55
CA ASP A 64 18.36 -1.78 20.76
C ASP A 64 17.19 -1.11 21.52
N GLY A 65 16.80 0.10 21.10
CA GLY A 65 15.69 0.84 21.69
C GLY A 65 14.34 0.18 21.43
N LYS A 66 13.64 -0.21 22.52
CA LYS A 66 12.30 -0.84 22.48
C LYS A 66 11.29 -0.08 21.61
N TRP A 67 11.36 1.25 21.57
CA TRP A 67 10.48 2.10 20.76
C TRP A 67 10.78 2.02 19.27
N LEU A 68 12.06 2.04 18.89
CA LEU A 68 12.48 1.96 17.49
C LEU A 68 12.20 0.58 16.90
N LEU A 69 12.43 -0.48 17.68
CA LEU A 69 12.08 -1.85 17.28
C LEU A 69 10.57 -2.04 17.09
N ARG A 70 9.74 -1.46 17.98
CA ARG A 70 8.27 -1.47 17.81
C ARG A 70 7.84 -0.68 16.57
N ALA A 71 8.47 0.46 16.30
CA ALA A 71 8.19 1.24 15.10
C ALA A 71 8.50 0.42 13.83
N ILE A 72 9.66 -0.24 13.77
CA ILE A 72 10.05 -1.11 12.66
C ILE A 72 9.07 -2.28 12.48
N LEU A 73 8.60 -2.88 13.58
CA LEU A 73 7.61 -3.96 13.52
C LEU A 73 6.28 -3.49 12.90
N ILE A 74 5.81 -2.29 13.28
CA ILE A 74 4.56 -1.71 12.75
C ILE A 74 4.72 -1.25 11.30
N SER A 75 5.93 -0.90 10.87
CA SER A 75 6.20 -0.50 9.48
C SER A 75 5.82 -1.55 8.44
N GLY A 76 5.89 -2.84 8.77
CA GLY A 76 5.49 -3.92 7.85
C GLY A 76 4.00 -3.82 7.45
N PRO A 77 3.07 -3.98 8.40
CA PRO A 77 1.64 -3.80 8.13
C PRO A 77 1.29 -2.41 7.57
N LEU A 78 1.95 -1.37 8.05
CA LEU A 78 1.70 0.00 7.58
C LEU A 78 2.09 0.19 6.12
N GLY A 79 3.18 -0.45 5.66
CA GLY A 79 3.58 -0.46 4.25
C GLY A 79 2.56 -1.14 3.36
N PHE A 80 1.96 -2.24 3.82
CA PHE A 80 0.89 -2.90 3.08
C PHE A 80 -0.34 -2.00 2.90
N ILE A 81 -0.77 -1.32 3.98
CA ILE A 81 -1.87 -0.35 3.92
C ILE A 81 -1.56 0.81 2.96
N ALA A 82 -0.31 1.29 2.94
CA ALA A 82 0.11 2.35 2.03
C ALA A 82 -0.05 1.94 0.55
N ILE A 83 0.31 0.70 0.23
CA ILE A 83 0.20 0.14 -1.13
C ILE A 83 -1.27 0.02 -1.54
N GLU A 84 -2.11 -0.59 -0.70
CA GLU A 84 -3.54 -0.77 -0.99
C GLU A 84 -4.25 0.59 -1.14
N ALA A 85 -3.94 1.56 -0.28
CA ALA A 85 -4.48 2.91 -0.38
C ALA A 85 -4.06 3.61 -1.69
N GLY A 86 -2.81 3.39 -2.13
CA GLY A 86 -2.32 3.91 -3.42
C GLY A 86 -3.05 3.31 -4.61
N TRP A 87 -3.30 2.00 -4.60
CA TRP A 87 -4.10 1.32 -5.63
C TRP A 87 -5.55 1.80 -5.66
N VAL A 88 -6.18 1.93 -4.50
CA VAL A 88 -7.54 2.46 -4.38
C VAL A 88 -7.63 3.88 -4.94
N LEU A 89 -6.64 4.73 -4.63
CA LEU A 89 -6.57 6.09 -5.14
C LEU A 89 -6.47 6.12 -6.68
N THR A 90 -5.60 5.32 -7.28
CA THR A 90 -5.39 5.33 -8.74
C THR A 90 -6.53 4.69 -9.50
N GLU A 91 -7.09 3.58 -9.01
CA GLU A 91 -8.20 2.87 -9.65
C GLU A 91 -9.52 3.64 -9.53
N LEU A 92 -9.87 4.10 -8.33
CA LEU A 92 -11.09 4.89 -8.14
C LEU A 92 -10.94 6.31 -8.69
N GLY A 93 -9.72 6.83 -8.77
CA GLY A 93 -9.44 8.12 -9.40
C GLY A 93 -9.65 8.13 -10.92
N ARG A 94 -9.58 6.95 -11.56
CA ARG A 94 -9.81 6.80 -13.01
C ARG A 94 -11.28 6.58 -13.36
N GLN A 95 -12.12 6.20 -12.40
CA GLN A 95 -13.57 6.09 -12.61
C GLN A 95 -14.14 7.43 -13.10
N PRO A 96 -15.06 7.44 -14.09
CA PRO A 96 -15.81 6.32 -14.66
C PRO A 96 -15.17 5.68 -15.91
N PHE A 97 -13.90 5.94 -16.18
CA PHE A 97 -13.23 5.49 -17.40
C PHE A 97 -12.39 4.23 -17.16
N ILE A 98 -12.40 3.32 -18.13
CA ILE A 98 -11.36 2.28 -18.26
C ILE A 98 -10.22 2.87 -19.08
N ILE A 99 -10.57 3.45 -20.23
CA ILE A 99 -9.67 4.20 -21.09
C ILE A 99 -10.23 5.61 -21.21
N TYR A 100 -9.45 6.60 -20.78
CA TYR A 100 -9.87 7.99 -20.73
C TYR A 100 -10.38 8.49 -22.08
N ASN A 101 -11.56 9.10 -22.11
CA ASN A 101 -12.27 9.56 -23.34
C ASN A 101 -12.56 8.49 -24.40
N VAL A 102 -12.32 7.21 -24.15
CA VAL A 102 -12.53 6.13 -25.12
C VAL A 102 -13.60 5.15 -24.65
N MET A 103 -13.54 4.68 -23.40
CA MET A 103 -14.46 3.65 -22.91
C MET A 103 -14.79 3.85 -21.43
N ARG A 104 -16.09 3.83 -21.10
CA ARG A 104 -16.59 3.89 -19.73
C ARG A 104 -16.64 2.50 -19.10
N THR A 105 -16.56 2.44 -17.78
CA THR A 105 -16.66 1.19 -17.02
C THR A 105 -18.02 0.52 -17.17
N ALA A 106 -19.10 1.30 -17.28
CA ALA A 106 -20.45 0.79 -17.50
C ALA A 106 -20.59 0.01 -18.82
N ASP A 107 -19.89 0.43 -19.87
CA ASP A 107 -19.99 -0.17 -21.21
C ASP A 107 -19.20 -1.49 -21.32
N ALA A 108 -18.31 -1.77 -20.35
CA ALA A 108 -17.47 -2.96 -20.36
C ALA A 108 -18.02 -4.12 -19.51
N VAL A 109 -19.12 -3.92 -18.80
CA VAL A 109 -19.73 -4.97 -17.95
C VAL A 109 -20.48 -5.97 -18.83
N THR A 110 -20.20 -7.26 -18.62
CA THR A 110 -20.92 -8.35 -19.31
C THR A 110 -22.17 -8.78 -18.52
N THR A 111 -23.21 -9.20 -19.23
CA THR A 111 -24.49 -9.67 -18.65
C THR A 111 -24.49 -11.15 -18.26
N ALA A 112 -23.32 -11.71 -17.93
CA ALA A 112 -23.19 -13.13 -17.63
C ALA A 112 -24.00 -13.53 -16.38
N PRO A 113 -24.88 -14.55 -16.46
CA PRO A 113 -25.62 -15.02 -15.30
C PRO A 113 -24.67 -15.70 -14.30
N GLY A 114 -24.92 -15.51 -13.01
CA GLY A 114 -24.18 -16.20 -11.95
C GLY A 114 -22.85 -15.57 -11.54
N LEU A 115 -22.53 -14.35 -11.99
CA LEU A 115 -21.27 -13.64 -11.65
C LEU A 115 -20.99 -13.61 -10.13
N VAL A 116 -22.04 -13.44 -9.32
CA VAL A 116 -21.93 -13.41 -7.85
C VAL A 116 -21.39 -14.73 -7.28
N ILE A 117 -21.78 -15.88 -7.86
CA ILE A 117 -21.31 -17.20 -7.40
C ILE A 117 -19.79 -17.30 -7.64
N TYR A 118 -19.32 -16.91 -8.82
CA TYR A 118 -17.90 -16.90 -9.13
C TYR A 118 -17.13 -15.94 -8.23
N LEU A 119 -17.64 -14.72 -8.03
CA LEU A 119 -17.03 -13.73 -7.14
C LEU A 119 -16.87 -14.28 -5.72
N VAL A 120 -17.94 -14.81 -5.13
CA VAL A 120 -17.91 -15.38 -3.78
C VAL A 120 -16.96 -16.57 -3.70
N THR A 121 -16.93 -17.41 -4.73
CA THR A 121 -16.01 -18.56 -4.80
C THR A 121 -14.55 -18.10 -4.81
N PHE A 122 -14.21 -17.10 -5.61
CA PHE A 122 -12.85 -16.54 -5.65
C PHE A 122 -12.47 -15.84 -4.34
N VAL A 123 -13.39 -15.08 -3.74
CA VAL A 123 -13.17 -14.47 -2.41
C VAL A 123 -12.89 -15.53 -1.36
N ALA A 124 -13.71 -16.58 -1.30
CA ALA A 124 -13.52 -17.69 -0.36
C ALA A 124 -12.18 -18.40 -0.58
N LEU A 125 -11.82 -18.66 -1.85
CA LEU A 125 -10.54 -19.26 -2.22
C LEU A 125 -9.34 -18.41 -1.77
N TYR A 126 -9.37 -17.10 -2.03
CA TYR A 126 -8.28 -16.20 -1.65
C TYR A 126 -8.18 -16.03 -0.13
N LEU A 127 -9.29 -16.00 0.59
CA LEU A 127 -9.27 -15.98 2.06
C LEU A 127 -8.66 -17.26 2.64
N LEU A 128 -9.00 -18.43 2.08
CA LEU A 128 -8.40 -19.70 2.47
C LEU A 128 -6.89 -19.69 2.20
N LEU A 129 -6.47 -19.26 1.00
CA LEU A 129 -5.07 -19.17 0.64
C LEU A 129 -4.29 -18.22 1.55
N ALA A 130 -4.84 -17.03 1.82
CA ALA A 130 -4.25 -16.08 2.75
C ALA A 130 -4.10 -16.68 4.16
N GLY A 131 -5.12 -17.39 4.64
CA GLY A 131 -5.07 -18.11 5.91
C GLY A 131 -3.98 -19.17 5.96
N MET A 132 -3.83 -19.98 4.90
CA MET A 132 -2.77 -20.99 4.80
C MET A 132 -1.39 -20.36 4.79
N VAL A 133 -1.18 -19.26 4.05
CA VAL A 133 0.10 -18.54 4.01
C VAL A 133 0.45 -17.98 5.38
N VAL A 134 -0.49 -17.34 6.07
CA VAL A 134 -0.25 -16.81 7.42
C VAL A 134 0.06 -17.94 8.40
N TRP A 135 -0.65 -19.07 8.33
CA TRP A 135 -0.37 -20.24 9.16
C TRP A 135 1.02 -20.81 8.88
N PHE A 136 1.38 -20.97 7.61
CA PHE A 136 2.67 -21.49 7.17
C PHE A 136 3.83 -20.59 7.61
N LEU A 137 3.73 -19.27 7.40
CA LEU A 137 4.73 -18.30 7.83
C LEU A 137 4.89 -18.27 9.35
N ARG A 138 3.79 -18.37 10.12
CA ARG A 138 3.85 -18.46 11.59
C ARG A 138 4.52 -19.73 12.07
N ARG A 139 4.28 -20.85 11.37
CA ARG A 139 4.92 -22.13 11.68
C ARG A 139 6.43 -22.07 11.41
N MET A 140 6.83 -21.55 10.26
CA MET A 140 8.25 -21.37 9.91
C MET A 140 8.97 -20.41 10.85
N ALA A 141 8.32 -19.30 11.24
CA ALA A 141 8.90 -18.34 12.18
C ALA A 141 9.11 -18.93 13.60
N GLY A 142 8.40 -20.00 13.94
CA GLY A 142 8.57 -20.74 15.20
C GLY A 142 9.67 -21.81 15.17
N GLU A 143 10.18 -22.18 13.99
CA GLU A 143 11.33 -23.07 13.85
C GLU A 143 12.61 -22.24 13.89
N PRO A 144 13.48 -22.40 14.91
CA PRO A 144 14.68 -21.59 15.01
C PRO A 144 15.61 -21.92 13.84
N ALA A 145 15.84 -20.94 12.97
CA ALA A 145 16.85 -20.95 11.90
C ALA A 145 18.31 -20.99 12.44
N ALA A 146 18.55 -21.62 13.59
CA ALA A 146 19.77 -21.54 14.38
C ALA A 146 20.34 -22.93 14.71
N ARG A 147 20.35 -23.86 13.74
CA ARG A 147 21.08 -25.13 13.90
C ARG A 147 22.16 -25.42 12.86
N GLU A 148 22.29 -24.61 11.81
CA GLU A 148 23.27 -24.91 10.74
C GLU A 148 24.60 -24.13 10.85
N GLU A 149 24.64 -22.94 11.45
CA GLU A 149 25.92 -22.19 11.58
C GLU A 149 26.81 -22.69 12.72
N GLY A 150 26.25 -23.29 13.77
CA GLY A 150 27.01 -23.79 14.91
C GLY A 150 27.71 -25.14 14.69
N SER A 151 27.32 -25.91 13.67
CA SER A 151 27.91 -27.23 13.39
C SER A 151 29.12 -27.15 12.45
N SER A 152 29.19 -26.13 11.59
CA SER A 152 30.30 -25.95 10.63
C SER A 152 31.59 -25.45 11.33
N LEU A 153 31.44 -24.60 12.35
CA LEU A 153 32.56 -24.04 13.11
C LEU A 153 33.09 -24.96 14.24
N ALA A 154 32.41 -26.06 14.53
CA ALA A 154 32.85 -27.04 15.52
C ALA A 154 33.67 -28.20 14.91
N THR A 155 33.79 -28.24 13.57
CA THR A 155 34.51 -29.28 12.81
C THR A 155 35.70 -28.75 12.01
N ALA A 156 36.10 -27.49 12.20
CA ALA A 156 37.28 -26.87 11.59
C ALA A 156 38.23 -26.35 12.69
#